data_AF-A0A4Q5QWW0-F1
#
_entry.id   AF-A0A4Q5QWW0-F1
#
_cell.length_a   1.000
_cell.length_b   1.000
_cell.length_c   1.000
_cell.angle_alpha   90.00
_cell.angle_beta   90.00
_cell.angle_gamma   90.00
#
_symmetry.space_group_name_H-M   'P 1'
#
loop_
_entity.id
_entity.type
_entity.pdbx_description
1 polymer ?
#
loop_
_entity_poly.entity_id
_entity_poly.type
_entity_poly.pdbx_seq_one_letter_code
_entity_poly.pdbx_strand_id
1 'polypeptide(L)'
;MFTKATEYALRASIYIAANSSEDKRLSIDEISEAIGSPRPFTAKVLQMLCKNNEPVNSMKGPGGGFYMTERAKKFPAKKIIDAMGEGGVLSKCVLGLPKCSEVKPCPMHHEY
;
A
#
# COMPACT_ATOMS: atom_id res chain seq x y z
N MET A 1 -4.50 -4.84 -13.45
CA MET A 1 -3.31 -5.46 -12.82
C MET A 1 -2.50 -4.35 -12.16
N PHE A 2 -1.91 -4.62 -10.98
CA PHE A 2 -1.10 -3.64 -10.25
C PHE A 2 0.36 -3.65 -10.70
N THR A 3 1.05 -2.53 -10.52
CA THR A 3 2.50 -2.46 -10.73
C THR A 3 3.26 -3.25 -9.65
N LYS A 4 4.51 -3.61 -9.94
CA LYS A 4 5.42 -4.18 -8.94
C LYS A 4 5.60 -3.25 -7.74
N ALA A 5 5.62 -1.94 -7.95
CA ALA A 5 5.72 -0.97 -6.85
C ALA A 5 4.55 -1.13 -5.87
N THR A 6 3.31 -1.24 -6.36
CA THR A 6 2.12 -1.44 -5.52
C THR A 6 2.11 -2.80 -4.83
N GLU A 7 2.58 -3.86 -5.51
CA GLU A 7 2.75 -5.18 -4.90
C GLU A 7 3.69 -5.11 -3.68
N TYR A 8 4.87 -4.51 -3.84
CA TYR A 8 5.83 -4.33 -2.75
C TYR A 8 5.33 -3.33 -1.68
N ALA A 9 4.54 -2.33 -2.07
CA ALA A 9 3.92 -1.40 -1.12
C ALA A 9 2.94 -2.10 -0.18
N LEU A 10 2.13 -3.03 -0.70
CA LEU A 10 1.25 -3.87 0.10
C LEU A 10 2.04 -4.77 1.04
N ARG A 11 3.08 -5.46 0.55
CA ARG A 11 3.96 -6.30 1.39
C ARG A 11 4.62 -5.50 2.51
N ALA A 12 5.20 -4.33 2.18
CA ALA A 12 5.82 -3.44 3.15
C ALA A 12 4.81 -2.95 4.19
N SER A 13 3.61 -2.54 3.75
CA SER A 13 2.56 -2.07 4.67
C SER A 13 2.12 -3.15 5.64
N ILE A 14 1.95 -4.40 5.18
CA ILE A 14 1.60 -5.54 6.04
C ILE A 14 2.72 -5.80 7.06
N TYR A 15 3.97 -5.84 6.62
CA TYR A 15 5.11 -6.07 7.49
C TYR A 15 5.25 -4.97 8.56
N ILE A 16 5.12 -3.70 8.15
CA ILE A 16 5.17 -2.55 9.06
C ILE A 16 4.00 -2.59 10.04
N ALA A 17 2.78 -2.85 9.58
CA ALA A 17 1.60 -2.95 10.44
C ALA A 17 1.75 -4.01 11.54
N ALA A 18 2.35 -5.16 11.21
CA ALA A 18 2.54 -6.27 12.14
C ALA A 18 3.71 -6.05 13.13
N ASN A 19 4.76 -5.35 12.72
CA ASN A 19 6.04 -5.33 13.46
C ASN A 19 6.42 -3.98 14.06
N SER A 20 5.63 -2.91 13.80
CA SER A 20 5.91 -1.55 14.27
C SER A 20 4.81 -0.98 15.18
N SER A 21 5.19 0.04 15.94
CA SER A 21 4.34 0.91 16.73
C SER A 21 4.99 2.30 16.81
N GLU A 22 4.35 3.24 17.52
CA GLU A 22 4.91 4.58 17.74
C GLU A 22 6.25 4.55 18.51
N ASP A 23 6.40 3.54 19.38
CA ASP A 23 7.61 3.29 20.19
C ASP A 23 8.61 2.36 19.50
N LYS A 24 8.16 1.49 18.59
CA LYS A 24 8.99 0.55 17.84
C LYS A 24 8.94 0.84 16.34
N ARG A 25 10.00 1.48 15.84
CA ARG A 25 10.13 1.84 14.42
C ARG A 25 11.04 0.85 13.70
N LEU A 26 10.75 0.61 12.44
CA LEU A 26 11.54 -0.27 11.59
C LEU A 26 12.48 0.55 10.70
N SER A 27 13.70 0.09 10.55
CA SER A 27 14.64 0.61 9.56
C SER A 27 14.22 0.20 8.14
N ILE A 28 14.73 0.93 7.14
CA ILE A 28 14.54 0.54 5.75
C ILE A 28 15.14 -0.84 5.45
N ASP A 29 16.26 -1.16 6.09
CA ASP A 29 17.00 -2.41 5.86
C ASP A 29 16.17 -3.62 6.34
N GLU A 30 15.58 -3.54 7.54
CA GLU A 30 14.64 -4.56 8.05
C GLU A 30 13.44 -4.77 7.13
N ILE A 31 12.85 -3.68 6.62
CA ILE A 31 11.69 -3.77 5.72
C ILE A 31 12.11 -4.38 4.38
N SER A 32 13.27 -3.98 3.86
CA SER A 32 13.76 -4.43 2.56
C SER A 32 14.03 -5.93 2.54
N GLU A 33 14.67 -6.44 3.59
CA GLU A 33 14.95 -7.86 3.79
C GLU A 33 13.64 -8.65 3.93
N ALA A 34 12.73 -8.19 4.81
CA ALA A 34 11.47 -8.88 5.07
C ALA A 34 10.57 -9.02 3.83
N ILE A 35 10.58 -8.03 2.93
CA ILE A 35 9.76 -8.08 1.71
C ILE A 35 10.51 -8.66 0.50
N GLY A 36 11.81 -8.95 0.62
CA GLY A 36 12.64 -9.48 -0.47
C GLY A 36 12.87 -8.48 -1.60
N SER A 37 13.03 -7.19 -1.29
CA SER A 37 13.22 -6.11 -2.27
C SER A 37 14.60 -5.46 -2.13
N PRO A 38 15.23 -4.98 -3.21
CA PRO A 38 16.42 -4.15 -3.10
C PRO A 38 16.15 -2.84 -2.35
N ARG A 39 17.07 -2.45 -1.47
CA ARG A 39 16.96 -1.24 -0.63
C ARG A 39 16.58 0.03 -1.39
N PRO A 40 17.18 0.36 -2.56
CA PRO A 40 16.79 1.56 -3.31
C PRO A 40 15.33 1.53 -3.78
N PHE A 41 14.83 0.34 -4.15
CA PHE A 41 13.45 0.18 -4.58
C PHE A 41 12.49 0.30 -3.38
N THR A 42 12.83 -0.34 -2.26
CA THR A 42 12.11 -0.21 -0.98
C THR A 42 12.01 1.25 -0.54
N ALA A 43 13.10 2.03 -0.67
CA ALA A 43 13.12 3.45 -0.34
C ALA A 43 12.07 4.25 -1.13
N LYS A 44 11.98 3.99 -2.44
CA LYS A 44 11.01 4.65 -3.33
C LYS A 44 9.58 4.29 -2.96
N VAL A 45 9.32 3.02 -2.65
CA VAL A 45 8.00 2.54 -2.19
C VAL A 45 7.62 3.21 -0.87
N LEU A 46 8.51 3.22 0.12
CA LEU A 46 8.26 3.86 1.42
C LEU A 46 8.07 5.37 1.30
N GLN A 47 8.79 6.04 0.39
CA GLN A 47 8.58 7.47 0.13
C GLN A 47 7.15 7.76 -0.33
N MET A 48 6.57 6.90 -1.16
CA MET A 48 5.18 7.03 -1.61
C MET A 48 4.19 6.75 -0.46
N LEU A 49 4.44 5.70 0.33
CA LEU A 49 3.59 5.33 1.48
C LEU A 49 3.64 6.33 2.64
N CYS A 50 4.74 7.07 2.77
CA CYS A 50 4.93 8.09 3.79
C CYS A 50 4.48 9.48 3.37
N LYS A 51 3.93 9.64 2.16
CA LYS A 51 3.39 10.91 1.72
C LYS A 51 2.30 11.35 2.70
N ASN A 52 2.42 12.57 3.23
CA ASN A 52 1.55 13.11 4.28
C ASN A 52 1.54 12.31 5.59
N ASN A 53 2.53 11.43 5.82
CA ASN A 53 2.60 10.52 6.97
C ASN A 53 1.36 9.61 7.13
N GLU A 54 0.74 9.22 6.01
CA GLU A 54 -0.41 8.32 5.99
C GLU A 54 -0.41 7.55 4.66
N PRO A 55 -0.49 6.21 4.65
CA PRO A 55 -0.76 5.31 5.77
C PRO A 55 0.47 4.94 6.62
N VAL A 56 1.69 5.20 6.15
CA VAL A 56 2.93 4.91 6.91
C VAL A 56 3.52 6.22 7.43
N ASN A 57 3.93 6.25 8.69
CA ASN A 57 4.63 7.36 9.30
C ASN A 57 6.15 7.16 9.18
N SER A 58 6.89 8.25 9.04
CA SER A 58 8.35 8.22 9.06
C SER A 58 8.90 9.22 10.07
N MET A 59 9.96 8.83 10.78
CA MET A 59 10.72 9.71 11.67
C MET A 59 12.19 9.70 11.27
N LYS A 60 12.81 10.88 11.24
CA LYS A 60 14.23 11.05 10.90
C LYS A 60 15.08 11.15 12.17
N GLY A 61 16.37 10.86 12.06
CA GLY A 61 17.36 10.98 13.15
C GLY A 61 17.64 9.66 13.88
N PRO A 62 18.47 9.68 14.94
CA PRO A 62 18.74 8.51 15.77
C PRO A 62 17.43 7.94 16.35
N GLY A 63 17.21 6.62 16.22
CA GLY A 63 15.94 5.99 16.59
C GLY A 63 14.76 6.32 15.67
N GLY A 64 15.03 6.91 14.50
CA GLY A 64 14.07 7.09 13.42
C GLY A 64 13.72 5.77 12.72
N GLY A 65 12.87 5.86 11.70
CA GLY A 65 12.39 4.70 10.96
C GLY A 65 10.94 4.87 10.52
N PHE A 66 10.32 3.76 10.14
CA PHE A 66 8.98 3.67 9.60
C PHE A 66 8.06 2.93 10.56
N TYR A 67 6.83 3.40 10.70
CA TYR A 67 5.84 2.79 11.57
C TYR A 67 4.41 3.07 11.11
N MET A 68 3.44 2.37 11.68
CA MET A 68 2.02 2.68 11.55
C MET A 68 1.38 2.90 12.92
N THR A 69 0.54 3.93 13.03
CA THR A 69 -0.30 4.15 14.21
C THR A 69 -1.42 3.11 14.27
N GLU A 70 -2.00 2.90 15.47
CA GLU A 70 -3.16 2.00 15.64
C GLU A 70 -4.38 2.42 14.80
N ARG A 71 -4.50 3.72 14.52
CA ARG A 71 -5.51 4.23 13.57
C ARG A 71 -5.21 3.79 12.15
N ALA A 72 -3.96 3.94 11.69
CA ALA A 72 -3.58 3.60 10.33
C ALA A 72 -3.69 2.11 10.03
N LYS A 73 -3.41 1.25 11.02
CA LYS A 73 -3.59 -0.22 10.93
C LYS A 73 -5.03 -0.64 10.64
N LYS A 74 -6.03 0.21 10.93
CA LYS A 74 -7.45 -0.04 10.64
C LYS A 74 -7.89 0.41 9.25
N PHE A 75 -7.01 1.04 8.47
CA PHE A 75 -7.36 1.44 7.12
C PHE A 75 -7.53 0.24 6.19
N PRO A 76 -8.45 0.32 5.22
CA PRO A 76 -8.56 -0.71 4.20
C PRO A 76 -7.29 -0.74 3.34
N ALA A 77 -6.95 -1.91 2.79
CA ALA A 77 -5.84 -2.04 1.83
C ALA A 77 -5.97 -1.08 0.64
N LYS A 78 -7.19 -0.68 0.28
CA LYS A 78 -7.46 0.37 -0.70
C LYS A 78 -6.70 1.67 -0.42
N LYS A 79 -6.48 2.05 0.84
CA LYS A 79 -5.71 3.25 1.20
C LYS A 79 -4.26 3.16 0.75
N ILE A 80 -3.65 1.97 0.84
CA ILE A 80 -2.31 1.70 0.31
C ILE A 80 -2.32 1.87 -1.21
N ILE A 81 -3.29 1.25 -1.89
CA ILE A 81 -3.43 1.29 -3.35
C ILE A 81 -3.66 2.73 -3.86
N ASP A 82 -4.48 3.51 -3.16
CA ASP A 82 -4.72 4.93 -3.45
C ASP A 82 -3.44 5.75 -3.26
N ALA A 83 -2.66 5.50 -2.20
CA ALA A 83 -1.36 6.16 -1.97
C ALA A 83 -0.34 5.84 -3.09
N MET A 84 -0.47 4.66 -3.71
CA MET A 84 0.31 4.27 -4.88
C MET A 84 -0.23 4.83 -6.21
N GLY A 85 -1.36 5.53 -6.19
CA GLY A 85 -1.98 6.12 -7.38
C GLY A 85 -2.75 5.11 -8.26
N GLU A 86 -2.96 3.88 -7.78
CA GLU A 86 -3.61 2.80 -8.55
C GLU A 86 -5.05 2.51 -8.09
N GLY A 87 -5.66 3.40 -7.32
CA GLY A 87 -7.03 3.25 -6.79
C GLY A 87 -8.10 2.98 -7.86
N GLY A 88 -7.92 3.55 -9.05
CA GLY A 88 -8.81 3.34 -10.19
C GLY A 88 -8.77 1.93 -10.79
N VAL A 89 -7.76 1.11 -10.48
CA VAL A 89 -7.70 -0.29 -10.95
C VAL A 89 -8.83 -1.11 -10.36
N LEU A 90 -9.25 -0.83 -9.12
CA LEU A 90 -10.32 -1.55 -8.43
C LEU A 90 -11.73 -1.25 -8.98
N SER A 91 -11.90 -0.15 -9.69
CA SER A 91 -13.19 0.29 -10.22
C SER A 91 -13.31 0.16 -11.74
N LYS A 92 -12.27 -0.37 -12.40
CA LYS A 92 -12.27 -0.60 -13.85
C LYS A 92 -12.89 -1.95 -14.18
N CYS A 93 -13.71 -1.97 -15.23
CA CYS A 93 -14.18 -3.22 -15.83
C CYS A 93 -13.00 -3.94 -16.51
N VAL A 94 -12.91 -5.25 -16.35
CA VAL A 94 -11.92 -6.11 -17.05
C VAL A 94 -11.99 -5.96 -18.57
N LEU A 95 -13.18 -5.65 -19.10
CA LEU A 95 -13.42 -5.47 -20.53
C LEU A 95 -13.27 -4.01 -21.00
N GLY A 96 -12.87 -3.09 -20.12
CA GLY A 96 -12.73 -1.67 -20.47
C GLY A 96 -14.04 -0.90 -20.63
N LEU A 97 -15.17 -1.47 -20.22
CA LEU A 97 -16.46 -0.78 -20.25
C LEU A 97 -16.51 0.37 -19.22
N PRO A 98 -17.20 1.50 -19.53
CA PRO A 98 -17.13 2.73 -18.76
C PRO A 98 -17.67 2.61 -17.33
N LYS A 99 -18.78 1.88 -17.13
CA LYS A 99 -19.30 1.47 -15.81
C LYS A 99 -20.47 0.51 -15.99
N CYS A 100 -20.48 -0.57 -15.22
CA CYS A 100 -21.66 -1.42 -15.02
C CYS A 100 -22.04 -1.40 -13.54
N SER A 101 -23.28 -1.77 -13.24
CA SER A 101 -23.78 -1.92 -11.88
C SER A 101 -24.85 -3.00 -11.86
N GLU A 102 -25.30 -3.45 -10.70
CA GLU A 102 -26.37 -4.46 -10.62
C GLU A 102 -27.68 -3.98 -11.29
N VAL A 103 -27.93 -2.68 -11.30
CA VAL A 103 -29.10 -2.07 -11.97
C VAL A 103 -28.89 -1.91 -13.48
N LYS A 104 -27.64 -1.84 -13.94
CA LYS A 104 -27.27 -1.76 -15.36
C LYS A 104 -26.13 -2.74 -15.64
N PRO A 105 -26.41 -4.05 -15.62
CA PRO A 105 -25.39 -5.06 -15.76
C PRO A 105 -24.83 -5.03 -17.18
N CYS A 106 -23.52 -5.19 -17.33
CA CYS A 106 -22.96 -5.52 -18.63
C CYS A 106 -23.25 -6.99 -18.97
N PRO A 107 -23.10 -7.43 -20.24
CA PRO A 107 -23.30 -8.82 -20.62
C PRO A 107 -22.49 -9.85 -19.81
N MET A 108 -21.41 -9.40 -19.16
CA MET A 108 -20.48 -10.24 -18.38
C MET A 108 -20.63 -10.04 -16.86
N HIS A 109 -21.64 -9.30 -16.39
CA HIS A 109 -21.75 -8.85 -14.99
C HIS A 109 -21.97 -9.98 -13.97
N HIS A 110 -22.42 -11.14 -14.42
CA HIS A 110 -22.72 -12.30 -13.57
C HIS A 110 -21.88 -13.53 -13.90
N GLU A 111 -20.92 -13.41 -14.83
CA GLU A 111 -20.06 -14.52 -15.25
C GLU A 111 -18.78 -14.63 -14.39
N TYR A 112 -18.50 -13.66 -13.50
CA TYR A 112 -17.30 -13.60 -12.64
C TYR A 112 -17.54 -12.83 -11.34
#